data_AF-A0A3M0Z749-F1
#
_entry.id   AF-A0A3M0Z749-F1
#
_cell.length_a   1.000
_cell.length_b   1.000
_cell.length_c   1.000
_cell.angle_alpha   90.00
_cell.angle_beta   90.00
_cell.angle_gamma   90.00
#
_symmetry.space_group_name_H-M   'P 1'
#
loop_
_entity.id
_entity.type
_entity.pdbx_description
1 polymer ?
#
loop_
_entity_poly.entity_id
_entity_poly.type
_entity_poly.pdbx_seq_one_letter_code
_entity_poly.pdbx_strand_id
1 'polypeptide(L)'
;MPLYRVTAFYDRPPVERNVVLRAESPQRAMVRALLEGRVPACFVRDEHGWLVPAPWEPAMGGRLRWPRLAGPWTLVWGEGRRQGRLCFQVEPLPEGEAEEGP
;
A
#
# COMPACT_ATOMS: atom_id res chain seq x y z
N MET A 1 -1.08 15.48 -13.44
CA MET A 1 -0.43 14.68 -12.36
C MET A 1 0.21 13.47 -13.01
N PRO A 2 1.51 13.24 -12.79
CA PRO A 2 2.24 12.08 -13.34
C PRO A 2 1.59 10.76 -12.94
N LEU A 3 1.76 9.75 -13.79
CA LEU A 3 1.30 8.39 -13.57
C LEU A 3 2.43 7.57 -12.94
N TYR A 4 2.11 6.75 -11.96
CA TYR A 4 3.07 5.88 -11.28
C TYR A 4 2.57 4.44 -11.25
N ARG A 5 3.48 3.50 -11.49
CA ARG A 5 3.32 2.10 -11.06
C ARG A 5 3.82 1.99 -9.62
N VAL A 6 2.95 1.55 -8.73
CA VAL A 6 3.23 1.31 -7.31
C VAL A 6 3.12 -0.18 -7.05
N THR A 7 4.22 -0.82 -6.66
CA THR A 7 4.25 -2.23 -6.27
C THR A 7 4.44 -2.34 -4.76
N ALA A 8 3.51 -2.97 -4.06
CA ALA A 8 3.57 -3.24 -2.64
C ALA A 8 4.04 -4.68 -2.39
N PHE A 9 5.01 -4.87 -1.49
CA PHE A 9 5.63 -6.16 -1.17
C PHE A 9 5.23 -6.63 0.23
N TYR A 10 4.71 -7.85 0.33
CA TYR A 10 4.25 -8.45 1.57
C TYR A 10 5.13 -9.65 1.91
N ASP A 11 5.52 -9.79 3.19
CA ASP A 11 6.31 -10.95 3.64
C ASP A 11 5.42 -12.13 4.06
N ARG A 12 4.16 -11.86 4.43
CA ARG A 12 3.21 -12.85 4.95
C ARG A 12 1.78 -12.57 4.46
N PRO A 13 1.29 -13.27 3.41
CA PRO A 13 2.05 -14.20 2.55
C PRO A 13 3.10 -13.45 1.70
N PRO A 14 4.14 -14.15 1.20
CA PRO A 14 5.13 -13.57 0.28
C PRO A 14 4.47 -13.32 -1.09
N VAL A 15 3.91 -12.12 -1.27
CA VAL A 15 3.21 -11.72 -2.51
C VAL A 15 3.50 -10.26 -2.84
N GLU A 16 3.18 -9.88 -4.08
CA GLU A 16 3.29 -8.51 -4.56
C GLU A 16 1.93 -8.04 -5.07
N ARG A 17 1.65 -6.74 -4.92
CA ARG A 17 0.45 -6.10 -5.49
C ARG A 17 0.82 -4.82 -6.19
N ASN A 18 0.58 -4.77 -7.49
CA ASN A 18 0.81 -3.60 -8.32
C ASN A 18 -0.49 -2.83 -8.54
N VAL A 19 -0.40 -1.50 -8.52
CA VAL A 19 -1.43 -0.59 -9.00
C VAL A 19 -0.78 0.51 -9.83
N VAL A 20 -1.50 0.99 -10.83
CA VAL A 20 -1.15 2.20 -11.57
C VAL A 20 -2.09 3.33 -11.13
N LEU A 21 -1.53 4.45 -10.66
CA LEU A 21 -2.33 5.60 -10.23
C LEU A 21 -1.60 6.93 -10.44
N ARG A 22 -2.38 8.01 -10.53
CA ARG A 22 -1.83 9.37 -10.64
C ARG A 22 -1.52 9.95 -9.26
N ALA A 23 -0.40 10.64 -9.09
CA ALA A 23 -0.05 11.32 -7.83
C ALA A 23 0.82 12.56 -8.09
N GLU A 24 0.99 13.41 -7.08
CA GLU A 24 1.87 14.59 -7.15
C GLU A 24 3.35 14.21 -7.00
N SER A 25 3.63 13.08 -6.35
CA SER A 25 4.97 12.56 -6.11
C SER A 25 4.95 11.04 -5.91
N PRO A 26 6.11 10.35 -5.99
CA PRO A 26 6.19 8.92 -5.70
C PRO A 26 5.68 8.54 -4.30
N GLN A 27 6.00 9.35 -3.28
CA GLN A 27 5.55 9.09 -1.90
C GLN A 27 4.04 9.29 -1.76
N ARG A 28 3.47 10.29 -2.43
CA ARG A 28 2.02 10.47 -2.49
C ARG A 28 1.36 9.29 -3.19
N ALA A 29 1.99 8.71 -4.22
CA ALA A 29 1.47 7.55 -4.91
C ALA A 29 1.33 6.34 -3.96
N MET A 30 2.35 6.07 -3.14
CA MET A 30 2.31 5.00 -2.13
C MET A 30 1.20 5.21 -1.09
N VAL A 31 1.11 6.43 -0.54
CA VAL A 31 0.10 6.76 0.48
C VAL A 31 -1.30 6.61 -0.11
N ARG A 32 -1.52 7.09 -1.33
CA ARG A 32 -2.80 6.93 -2.03
C ARG A 32 -3.11 5.47 -2.32
N ALA A 33 -2.14 4.68 -2.79
CA ALA A 33 -2.35 3.25 -3.05
C ALA A 33 -2.90 2.53 -1.81
N LEU A 34 -2.35 2.83 -0.63
CA LEU A 34 -2.78 2.23 0.63
C LEU A 34 -4.13 2.80 1.12
N LEU A 35 -4.26 4.13 1.21
CA LEU A 35 -5.43 4.77 1.83
C LEU A 35 -6.69 4.68 0.96
N GLU A 36 -6.54 4.60 -0.37
CA GLU A 36 -7.66 4.38 -1.30
C GLU A 36 -8.01 2.89 -1.46
N GLY A 37 -7.36 1.99 -0.71
CA GLY A 37 -7.62 0.56 -0.76
C GLY A 37 -7.22 -0.11 -2.07
N ARG A 38 -6.38 0.55 -2.89
CA ARG A 38 -5.88 -0.01 -4.15
C ARG A 38 -4.89 -1.14 -3.93
N VAL A 39 -4.15 -1.09 -2.82
CA VAL A 39 -3.40 -2.23 -2.28
C VAL A 39 -3.83 -2.48 -0.84
N PRO A 40 -3.88 -3.74 -0.38
CA PRO A 40 -4.22 -4.03 1.00
C PRO A 40 -3.15 -3.51 1.97
N ALA A 41 -3.56 -3.24 3.22
CA ALA A 41 -2.60 -2.95 4.28
C ALA A 41 -1.88 -4.23 4.75
N CYS A 42 -2.60 -5.35 4.78
CA CYS A 42 -2.10 -6.67 5.15
C CYS A 42 -3.03 -7.77 4.65
N PHE A 43 -2.71 -9.02 4.99
CA PHE A 43 -3.59 -10.18 4.78
C PHE A 43 -3.96 -10.78 6.13
N VAL A 44 -5.23 -11.11 6.31
CA VAL A 44 -5.77 -11.73 7.53
C VAL A 44 -6.39 -13.07 7.18
N ARG A 45 -6.57 -13.94 8.18
CA ARG A 45 -7.34 -15.18 8.00
C ARG A 45 -8.82 -14.91 8.25
N ASP A 46 -9.67 -15.36 7.34
CA ASP A 46 -11.11 -15.37 7.56
C ASP A 46 -11.54 -16.54 8.48
N GLU A 47 -12.86 -16.71 8.67
CA GLU A 47 -13.43 -17.76 9.53
C GLU A 47 -13.14 -19.19 9.04
N HIS A 48 -12.78 -19.36 7.78
CA HIS A 48 -12.40 -20.64 7.18
C HIS A 48 -10.88 -20.83 7.10
N GLY A 49 -10.10 -19.84 7.55
CA GLY A 49 -8.65 -19.86 7.53
C GLY A 49 -8.02 -19.40 6.20
N TRP A 50 -8.81 -18.92 5.24
CA TRP A 50 -8.30 -18.38 3.98
C TRP A 50 -7.65 -17.02 4.20
N LEU A 51 -6.55 -16.76 3.48
CA LEU A 51 -5.93 -15.45 3.48
C LEU A 51 -6.73 -14.48 2.61
N VAL A 52 -7.31 -13.46 3.24
CA VAL A 52 -8.06 -12.39 2.56
C VAL A 52 -7.33 -11.05 2.71
N PRO A 53 -7.32 -10.20 1.67
CA PRO A 53 -6.72 -8.87 1.74
C PRO A 53 -7.53 -7.97 2.68
N ALA A 54 -6.85 -7.33 3.63
CA ALA A 54 -7.45 -6.34 4.51
C ALA A 54 -7.07 -4.93 4.04
N PRO A 55 -8.04 -4.06 3.67
CA PRO A 55 -7.76 -2.68 3.31
C PRO A 55 -7.26 -1.89 4.53
N TRP A 56 -6.71 -0.70 4.28
CA TRP A 56 -6.34 0.20 5.36
C TRP A 56 -7.56 0.63 6.18
N GLU A 57 -7.44 0.57 7.50
CA GLU A 57 -8.43 1.14 8.42
C GLU A 57 -7.75 2.07 9.44
N PRO A 58 -8.39 3.18 9.85
CA PRO A 58 -7.83 4.09 10.86
C PRO A 58 -7.46 3.41 12.19
N ALA A 59 -8.16 2.32 12.54
CA ALA A 59 -7.86 1.53 13.74
C ALA A 59 -6.46 0.89 13.71
N MET A 60 -5.94 0.59 12.52
CA MET A 60 -4.58 0.07 12.34
C MET A 60 -3.51 1.11 12.73
N GLY A 61 -3.82 2.40 12.57
CA GLY A 61 -2.92 3.51 12.86
C GLY A 61 -2.64 3.76 14.35
N GLY A 62 -3.32 3.06 15.26
CA GLY A 62 -3.20 3.33 16.70
C GLY A 62 -3.59 4.77 17.05
N ARG A 63 -2.81 5.42 17.92
CA ARG A 63 -3.08 6.82 18.31
C ARG A 63 -2.90 7.80 17.15
N LEU A 64 -1.98 7.50 16.24
CA LEU A 64 -1.67 8.35 15.10
C LEU A 64 -2.74 8.31 14.01
N ARG A 65 -3.55 7.24 13.94
CA ARG A 65 -4.62 6.99 12.95
C ARG A 65 -4.20 6.99 11.47
N TRP A 66 -2.96 7.36 11.16
CA TRP A 66 -2.43 7.53 9.81
C TRP A 66 -1.08 6.82 9.65
N PRO A 67 -0.80 6.26 8.46
CA PRO A 67 0.52 5.73 8.14
C PRO A 67 1.52 6.88 7.97
N ARG A 68 2.80 6.59 8.22
CA ARG A 68 3.91 7.53 8.08
C ARG A 68 4.99 6.93 7.20
N LEU A 69 5.75 7.80 6.54
CA LEU A 69 6.95 7.39 5.81
C LEU A 69 8.06 6.99 6.79
N ALA A 70 8.71 5.88 6.50
CA ALA A 70 9.94 5.43 7.15
C ALA A 70 11.01 5.24 6.07
N GLY A 71 11.65 6.34 5.67
CA GLY A 71 12.49 6.37 4.48
C GLY A 71 11.68 6.53 3.19
N PRO A 72 12.33 6.38 2.01
CA PRO A 72 11.73 6.76 0.73
C PRO A 72 10.61 5.81 0.27
N TRP A 73 10.67 4.53 0.67
CA TRP A 73 9.89 3.45 0.06
C TRP A 73 9.11 2.59 1.06
N THR A 74 8.93 3.06 2.28
CA THR A 74 8.28 2.27 3.32
C THR A 74 7.24 3.11 4.05
N LEU A 75 6.05 2.55 4.22
CA LEU A 75 5.02 3.06 5.12
C LEU A 75 5.01 2.22 6.39
N VAL A 76 4.89 2.90 7.53
CA VAL A 76 4.74 2.30 8.85
C VAL A 76 3.54 2.90 9.57
N TRP A 77 2.88 2.11 10.41
CA TRP A 77 1.73 2.53 11.20
C TRP A 77 1.61 1.71 12.48
N GLY A 78 0.72 2.14 13.38
CA GLY A 78 0.58 1.50 14.69
C GLY A 78 1.75 1.79 15.62
N GLU A 79 1.71 1.19 16.82
CA GLU A 79 2.65 1.46 17.91
C GLU A 79 3.03 0.15 18.63
N GLY A 80 4.24 0.12 19.19
CA GLY A 80 4.75 -1.01 19.96
C GLY A 80 4.72 -2.32 19.17
N ARG A 81 4.11 -3.36 19.76
CA ARG A 81 4.03 -4.71 19.15
C ARG A 81 3.03 -4.83 17.99
N ARG A 82 2.21 -3.81 17.74
CA ARG A 82 1.21 -3.78 16.66
C ARG A 82 1.63 -2.86 15.51
N GLN A 83 2.94 -2.64 15.35
CA GLN A 83 3.45 -1.85 14.25
C GLN A 83 3.29 -2.63 12.93
N GLY A 84 2.58 -2.04 11.98
CA GLY A 84 2.54 -2.49 10.60
C GLY A 84 3.62 -1.81 9.77
N ARG A 85 4.11 -2.51 8.75
CA ARG A 85 5.07 -2.02 7.78
C ARG A 85 4.70 -2.55 6.42
N LEU A 86 4.80 -1.70 5.39
CA LEU A 86 4.66 -2.09 4.00
C LEU A 86 5.75 -1.42 3.16
N CYS A 87 6.47 -2.23 2.39
CA CYS A 87 7.53 -1.78 1.49
C CYS A 87 6.97 -1.62 0.08
N PHE A 88 7.53 -0.68 -0.67
CA PHE A 88 7.07 -0.34 -2.00
C PHE A 88 8.22 -0.20 -2.99
N GLN A 89 7.91 -0.35 -4.28
CA GLN A 89 8.68 0.16 -5.40
C GLN A 89 7.74 1.08 -6.19
N VAL A 90 8.26 2.22 -6.63
CA VAL A 90 7.47 3.24 -7.33
C VAL A 90 8.21 3.73 -8.54
N GLU A 91 7.58 3.60 -9.71
CA GLU A 91 8.17 3.92 -10.99
C GLU A 91 7.27 4.92 -11.73
N PRO A 92 7.80 6.06 -12.21
CA PRO A 92 7.03 6.92 -13.10
C PRO A 92 6.78 6.20 -14.42
N LEU A 93 5.54 6.26 -14.90
CA LEU A 93 5.18 5.73 -16.22
C LEU A 93 5.15 6.86 -17.25
N PRO A 94 5.59 6.59 -18.50
CA PRO A 94 5.47 7.56 -19.58
C PRO A 94 3.99 7.89 -19.84
N GLU A 95 3.72 9.13 -20.26
CA GLU A 95 2.38 9.55 -20.65
C GLU A 95 1.98 8.78 -21.93
N GLY A 96 1.28 7.66 -21.76
CA GLY A 96 0.86 6.78 -22.87
C GLY A 96 0.49 5.34 -22.48
N GLU A 97 0.95 4.84 -21.33
CA GLU A 97 0.69 3.44 -20.88
C GLU A 97 -0.54 3.30 -19.95
N ALA A 98 -1.49 4.23 -20.02
CA ALA A 98 -2.73 4.14 -19.25
C ALA A 98 -3.78 3.31 -20.01
N GLU A 99 -3.51 2.04 -20.29
CA GLU A 99 -4.59 1.10 -20.57
C GLU A 99 -4.94 0.37 -19.27
N GLU A 100 -6.14 0.66 -18.78
CA GLU A 100 -6.81 -0.02 -17.69
C GLU A 100 -6.97 -1.50 -18.06
N GLY A 101 -6.25 -2.38 -17.35
CA GLY A 101 -6.59 -3.80 -17.34
C GLY A 101 -7.98 -3.99 -16.72
N PRO A 102 -8.78 -4.95 -17.24
CA PRO A 102 -10.19 -5.14 -16.93
C PRO A 102 -10.50 -5.42 -15.45
#